data_AF-A0A932N0F1-F1
#
_entry.id   AF-A0A932N0F1-F1
#
_cell.length_a   1.000
_cell.length_b   1.000
_cell.length_c   1.000
_cell.angle_alpha   90.00
_cell.angle_beta   90.00
_cell.angle_gamma   90.00
#
_symmetry.space_group_name_H-M   'P 1'
#
loop_
_entity.id
_entity.type
_entity.pdbx_description
1 polymer ?
#
loop_
_entity_poly.entity_id
_entity_poly.type
_entity_poly.pdbx_seq_one_letter_code
_entity_poly.pdbx_strand_id
1 'polypeptide(L)'
;MNKSILFLIAVFLLLGGLAVFYLMPSEERESSYDKASFNMSLDSASIVKIEIAKPEKSVTLENQGGKWFVTSPIKYPANMVNLFPILGGMQKFKVGSLVSSNAERQKTYQVDSAGTKLSVTDRAGKTVTMIIGKMGPSYEEIY
;
A
#
# COMPACT_ATOMS: atom_id res chain seq x y z
N MET A 1 36.34 -31.81 31.93
CA MET A 1 35.32 -31.72 30.87
C MET A 1 35.65 -32.74 29.79
N ASN A 2 34.74 -33.65 29.48
CA ASN A 2 35.04 -34.74 28.55
C ASN A 2 35.14 -34.20 27.13
N LYS A 3 36.11 -34.67 26.34
CA LYS A 3 36.32 -34.22 24.94
C LYS A 3 35.03 -34.36 24.11
N SER A 4 34.21 -35.37 24.40
CA SER A 4 32.89 -35.58 23.79
C SER A 4 31.86 -34.50 24.14
N ILE A 5 31.91 -33.96 25.37
CA ILE A 5 31.02 -32.85 25.80
C ILE A 5 31.44 -31.55 25.10
N LEU A 6 32.75 -31.30 24.97
CA LEU A 6 33.29 -30.17 24.20
C LEU A 6 32.87 -30.24 22.73
N PHE A 7 32.93 -31.42 22.13
CA PHE A 7 32.48 -31.64 20.75
C PHE A 7 30.97 -31.39 20.59
N LEU A 8 30.14 -31.89 21.53
CA LEU A 8 28.69 -31.69 21.48
C LEU A 8 28.31 -30.20 21.58
N ILE A 9 28.99 -29.44 22.43
CA ILE A 9 28.77 -27.98 22.58
C ILE A 9 29.15 -27.25 21.30
N ALA A 10 30.28 -27.61 20.68
CA ALA A 10 30.70 -27.01 19.41
C ALA A 10 29.68 -27.28 18.29
N VAL A 11 29.17 -28.50 18.19
CA VAL A 11 28.12 -28.86 17.22
C VAL A 11 26.81 -28.13 17.52
N PHE A 12 26.42 -28.02 18.79
CA PHE A 12 25.21 -27.31 19.19
C PHE A 12 25.28 -25.82 18.87
N LEU A 13 26.42 -25.17 19.12
CA LEU A 13 26.64 -23.78 18.74
C LEU A 13 26.63 -23.58 17.22
N LEU A 14 27.19 -24.53 16.47
CA LEU A 14 27.22 -24.48 15.01
C LEU A 14 25.81 -24.66 14.42
N LEU A 15 25.03 -25.61 14.95
CA LEU A 15 23.63 -25.80 14.57
C LEU A 15 22.74 -24.64 14.99
N GLY A 16 22.94 -24.10 16.19
CA GLY A 16 22.23 -22.92 16.68
C GLY A 16 22.52 -21.69 15.82
N GLY A 17 23.77 -21.49 15.42
CA GLY A 17 24.17 -20.42 14.50
C GLY A 17 23.52 -20.58 13.12
N LEU A 18 23.52 -21.79 12.57
CA LEU A 18 22.85 -22.07 11.29
C LEU A 18 21.33 -21.89 11.36
N ALA A 19 20.71 -22.31 12.46
CA ALA A 19 19.28 -22.10 12.69
C ALA A 19 18.97 -20.60 12.78
N VAL A 20 19.75 -19.82 13.54
CA VAL A 20 19.58 -18.36 13.59
C VAL A 20 19.80 -17.72 12.23
N PHE A 21 20.75 -18.20 11.44
CA PHE A 21 20.99 -17.72 10.08
C PHE A 21 19.82 -18.01 9.12
N TYR A 22 19.18 -19.18 9.26
CA TYR A 22 18.03 -19.57 8.43
C TYR A 22 16.68 -19.01 8.91
N LEU A 23 16.51 -18.82 10.22
CA LEU A 23 15.32 -18.23 10.83
C LEU A 23 15.40 -16.71 10.95
N MET A 24 16.57 -16.10 10.74
CA MET A 24 16.65 -14.66 10.53
C MET A 24 15.75 -14.35 9.33
N PRO A 25 14.68 -13.56 9.51
CA PRO A 25 13.84 -13.17 8.40
C PRO A 25 14.80 -12.53 7.40
N SER A 26 14.92 -13.17 6.23
CA SER A 26 15.71 -12.61 5.14
C SER A 26 15.24 -11.17 5.01
N GLU A 27 16.13 -10.19 5.23
CA GLU A 27 15.82 -8.80 4.97
C GLU A 27 15.11 -8.77 3.62
N GLU A 28 13.84 -8.37 3.65
CA GLU A 28 13.01 -8.20 2.48
C GLU A 28 13.92 -7.54 1.46
N ARG A 29 14.22 -8.25 0.36
CA ARG A 29 15.20 -7.80 -0.62
C ARG A 29 14.85 -6.36 -0.95
N GLU A 30 15.62 -5.42 -0.38
CA GLU A 30 15.48 -4.01 -0.70
C GLU A 30 15.95 -3.94 -2.15
N SER A 31 14.97 -4.03 -3.05
CA SER A 31 15.25 -3.98 -4.46
C SER A 31 15.89 -2.62 -4.68
N SER A 32 17.09 -2.66 -5.25
CA SER A 32 17.97 -1.53 -5.56
C SER A 32 17.40 -0.62 -6.67
N TYR A 33 16.07 -0.54 -6.78
CA TYR A 33 15.40 0.59 -7.38
C TYR A 33 15.25 1.59 -6.25
N ASP A 34 15.91 2.74 -6.41
CA ASP A 34 15.63 3.95 -5.66
C ASP A 34 14.12 3.93 -5.35
N LYS A 35 13.74 3.77 -4.06
CA LYS A 35 12.35 3.76 -3.59
C LYS A 35 11.80 5.10 -4.05
N ALA A 36 11.40 5.18 -5.32
CA ALA A 36 11.04 6.40 -5.99
C ALA A 36 9.96 6.94 -5.11
N SER A 37 10.31 8.07 -4.49
CA SER A 37 9.85 8.54 -3.21
C SER A 37 8.36 8.88 -3.25
N PHE A 38 7.53 7.86 -3.42
CA PHE A 38 6.10 7.92 -3.28
C PHE A 38 5.79 7.85 -1.79
N ASN A 39 6.38 8.79 -1.06
CA ASN A 39 5.94 9.16 0.26
C ASN A 39 4.66 9.96 0.08
N MET A 40 3.58 9.25 -0.18
CA MET A 40 2.23 9.75 -0.03
C MET A 40 1.96 9.90 1.47
N SER A 41 2.66 10.82 2.13
CA SER A 41 2.28 11.30 3.46
C SER A 41 1.04 12.17 3.25
N LEU A 42 -0.10 11.52 3.08
CA LEU A 42 -1.40 12.15 3.12
C LEU A 42 -1.81 12.20 4.59
N ASP A 43 -1.79 13.39 5.17
CA ASP A 43 -2.47 13.61 6.45
C ASP A 43 -3.97 13.44 6.21
N SER A 44 -4.55 12.37 6.77
CA SER A 44 -5.96 12.04 6.62
C SER A 44 -6.88 13.17 7.10
N ALA A 45 -6.44 13.97 8.07
CA ALA A 45 -7.17 15.13 8.57
C ALA A 45 -7.20 16.31 7.57
N SER A 46 -6.23 16.36 6.66
CA SER A 46 -6.11 17.38 5.63
C SER A 46 -6.93 17.07 4.38
N ILE A 47 -7.39 15.82 4.19
CA ILE A 47 -8.10 15.40 2.99
C ILE A 47 -9.47 16.09 2.91
N VAL A 48 -9.74 16.72 1.76
CA VAL A 48 -11.01 17.42 1.48
C VAL A 48 -11.78 16.85 0.30
N LYS A 49 -11.13 16.10 -0.59
CA LYS A 49 -11.79 15.47 -1.75
C LYS A 49 -11.21 14.09 -2.02
N ILE A 50 -12.08 13.15 -2.35
CA ILE A 50 -11.74 11.81 -2.80
C ILE A 50 -12.53 11.52 -4.07
N GLU A 51 -11.83 11.14 -5.12
CA GLU A 51 -12.41 10.75 -6.40
C GLU A 51 -12.02 9.32 -6.71
N ILE A 52 -13.01 8.46 -6.90
CA ILE A 52 -12.84 7.06 -7.26
C ILE A 52 -13.47 6.89 -8.63
N ALA A 53 -12.68 6.52 -9.63
CA ALA A 53 -13.13 6.36 -10.99
C ALA A 53 -12.71 5.00 -11.57
N LYS A 54 -13.67 4.33 -12.18
CA LYS A 54 -13.53 3.21 -13.11
C LYS A 54 -14.10 3.63 -14.46
N PRO A 55 -13.80 2.93 -15.57
CA PRO A 55 -14.25 3.32 -16.91
C PRO A 55 -15.73 3.71 -17.01
N GLU A 56 -16.62 3.02 -16.30
CA GLU A 56 -18.07 3.23 -16.39
C GLU A 56 -18.70 3.87 -15.14
N LYS A 57 -17.94 4.03 -14.06
CA LYS A 57 -18.46 4.46 -12.76
C LYS A 57 -17.49 5.36 -12.06
N SER A 58 -17.95 6.53 -11.64
CA SER A 58 -17.18 7.42 -10.79
C SER A 58 -18.00 7.85 -9.58
N VAL A 59 -17.30 8.09 -8.47
CA VAL A 59 -17.86 8.62 -7.24
C VAL A 59 -16.92 9.70 -6.74
N THR A 60 -17.49 10.85 -6.37
CA THR A 60 -16.75 11.96 -5.77
C THR A 60 -17.30 12.21 -4.39
N LEU A 61 -16.39 12.25 -3.40
CA LEU A 61 -16.68 12.63 -2.04
C LEU A 61 -15.96 13.93 -1.71
N GLU A 62 -16.64 14.85 -1.05
CA GLU A 62 -16.09 16.13 -0.63
C GLU A 62 -16.42 16.43 0.82
N ASN A 63 -15.45 16.98 1.54
CA ASN A 63 -15.61 17.53 2.86
C ASN A 63 -16.10 18.98 2.75
N GLN A 64 -17.38 19.20 3.01
CA GLN A 64 -18.02 20.50 2.99
C GLN A 64 -18.28 20.96 4.42
N GLY A 65 -17.37 21.78 4.96
CA GLY A 65 -17.51 22.36 6.30
C GLY A 65 -17.45 21.34 7.44
N GLY A 66 -16.62 20.29 7.31
CA GLY A 66 -16.47 19.23 8.31
C GLY A 66 -17.43 18.06 8.15
N LYS A 67 -18.34 18.11 7.17
CA LYS A 67 -19.25 17.02 6.82
C LYS A 67 -18.91 16.48 5.44
N TRP A 68 -18.87 15.16 5.32
CA TRP A 68 -18.61 14.51 4.05
C TRP A 68 -19.88 14.29 3.27
N PHE A 69 -19.83 14.58 1.97
CA PHE A 69 -20.91 14.35 1.03
C PHE A 69 -20.38 13.59 -0.17
N VAL A 70 -21.18 12.68 -0.69
CA VAL A 70 -21.08 12.29 -2.09
C VAL A 70 -21.60 13.47 -2.90
N THR A 71 -20.78 14.00 -3.80
CA THR A 71 -21.13 15.13 -4.68
C THR A 71 -21.39 14.70 -6.11
N SER A 72 -20.92 13.51 -6.49
CA SER A 72 -21.17 12.88 -7.78
C SER A 72 -21.25 11.36 -7.62
N PRO A 73 -22.16 10.65 -8.31
CA PRO A 73 -23.10 11.15 -9.31
C PRO A 73 -24.38 11.77 -8.72
N ILE A 74 -24.63 11.56 -7.44
CA ILE A 74 -25.76 12.13 -6.69
C ILE A 74 -25.24 12.91 -5.51
N LYS A 75 -25.97 13.96 -5.10
CA LYS A 75 -25.63 14.72 -3.90
C LYS A 75 -26.30 14.10 -2.67
N TYR A 76 -25.53 13.50 -1.78
CA TYR A 76 -26.04 12.86 -0.57
C TYR A 76 -25.00 12.85 0.57
N PRO A 77 -25.40 12.92 1.86
CA PRO A 77 -24.46 12.76 2.97
C PRO A 77 -23.68 11.44 2.85
N ALA A 78 -22.36 11.49 2.99
CA ALA A 78 -21.54 10.29 2.94
C ALA A 78 -21.73 9.45 4.21
N ASN A 79 -21.75 8.13 4.05
CA ASN A 79 -21.78 7.24 5.19
C ASN A 79 -20.38 7.20 5.85
N MET A 80 -20.28 7.82 7.03
CA MET A 80 -19.03 7.89 7.77
C MET A 80 -18.48 6.52 8.18
N VAL A 81 -19.34 5.52 8.44
CA VAL A 81 -18.92 4.15 8.78
C VAL A 81 -18.10 3.53 7.63
N ASN A 82 -18.47 3.83 6.39
CA ASN A 82 -17.75 3.33 5.21
C ASN A 82 -16.55 4.21 4.86
N LEU A 83 -16.60 5.50 5.17
CA LEU A 83 -15.54 6.46 4.83
C LEU A 83 -14.34 6.39 5.79
N PHE A 84 -14.58 6.19 7.09
CA PHE A 84 -13.49 6.15 8.08
C PHE A 84 -12.40 5.10 7.77
N PRO A 85 -12.73 3.85 7.39
CA PRO A 85 -11.73 2.87 6.99
C PRO A 85 -10.91 3.31 5.77
N ILE A 86 -11.52 4.00 4.81
CA ILE A 86 -10.83 4.50 3.61
C ILE A 86 -9.80 5.57 4.00
N LEU A 87 -10.21 6.56 4.80
CA LEU A 87 -9.33 7.62 5.29
C LEU A 87 -8.18 7.05 6.15
N GLY A 88 -8.49 6.09 7.03
CA GLY A 88 -7.48 5.41 7.84
C GLY A 88 -6.52 4.54 7.01
N GLY A 89 -7.01 3.91 5.95
CA GLY A 89 -6.21 3.16 4.99
C GLY A 89 -5.23 4.04 4.23
N MET A 90 -5.67 5.24 3.79
CA MET A 90 -4.81 6.21 3.11
C MET A 90 -3.64 6.67 3.98
N GLN A 91 -3.85 6.87 5.29
CA GLN A 91 -2.78 7.26 6.21
C GLN A 91 -1.75 6.14 6.45
N LYS A 92 -2.20 4.89 6.37
CA LYS A 92 -1.34 3.70 6.57
C LYS A 92 -0.75 3.18 5.26
N PHE A 93 -1.14 3.75 4.13
CA PHE A 93 -0.73 3.30 2.82
C PHE A 93 0.80 3.39 2.69
N LYS A 94 1.42 2.30 2.25
CA LYS A 94 2.85 2.21 1.99
C LYS A 94 3.03 1.59 0.63
N VAL A 95 3.93 2.18 -0.16
CA VAL A 95 4.39 1.54 -1.38
C VAL A 95 5.38 0.45 -1.00
N GLY A 96 5.11 -0.76 -1.47
CA GLY A 96 6.03 -1.89 -1.35
C GLY A 96 7.19 -1.77 -2.33
N SER A 97 7.56 -2.87 -2.96
CA SER A 97 8.63 -2.89 -3.96
C SER A 97 8.13 -2.53 -5.36
N LEU A 98 9.00 -1.93 -6.18
CA LEU A 98 8.74 -1.78 -7.61
C LEU A 98 8.68 -3.15 -8.29
N VAL A 99 7.53 -3.48 -8.88
CA VAL A 99 7.31 -4.75 -9.58
C VAL A 99 7.85 -4.72 -11.01
N SER A 100 7.64 -3.61 -11.73
CA SER A 100 8.21 -3.40 -13.06
C SER A 100 8.14 -1.93 -13.48
N SER A 101 9.18 -1.43 -14.16
CA SER A 101 9.19 -0.14 -14.84
C SER A 101 8.77 -0.22 -16.32
N ASN A 102 8.47 -1.43 -16.85
CA ASN A 102 8.06 -1.60 -18.24
C ASN A 102 6.58 -1.21 -18.41
N ALA A 103 6.32 -0.19 -19.23
CA ALA A 103 4.97 0.30 -19.53
C ALA A 103 4.04 -0.77 -20.13
N GLU A 104 4.56 -1.73 -20.90
CA GLU A 104 3.76 -2.80 -21.49
C GLU A 104 3.15 -3.72 -20.43
N ARG A 105 3.78 -3.82 -19.26
CA ARG A 105 3.29 -4.64 -18.14
C ARG A 105 2.17 -3.98 -17.34
N GLN A 106 1.86 -2.70 -17.57
CA GLN A 106 0.75 -2.03 -16.89
C GLN A 106 -0.58 -2.78 -17.11
N LYS A 107 -0.80 -3.29 -18.34
CA LYS A 107 -1.93 -4.17 -18.69
C LYS A 107 -1.99 -5.43 -17.86
N THR A 108 -0.83 -6.07 -17.63
CA THR A 108 -0.74 -7.31 -16.85
C THR A 108 -1.18 -7.12 -15.41
N TYR A 109 -0.88 -5.96 -14.82
CA TYR A 109 -1.23 -5.60 -13.44
C TYR A 109 -2.52 -4.80 -13.32
N GLN A 110 -3.16 -4.45 -14.44
CA GLN A 110 -4.35 -3.60 -14.52
C GLN A 110 -4.14 -2.20 -13.92
N VAL A 111 -2.92 -1.67 -13.98
CA VAL A 111 -2.58 -0.30 -13.54
C VAL A 111 -2.66 0.70 -14.70
N ASP A 112 -3.56 0.43 -15.65
CA ASP A 112 -3.88 1.25 -16.82
C ASP A 112 -5.35 1.70 -16.78
N SER A 113 -5.99 1.90 -17.94
CA SER A 113 -7.41 2.28 -18.01
C SER A 113 -8.37 1.25 -17.40
N ALA A 114 -7.99 -0.02 -17.24
CA ALA A 114 -8.83 -1.04 -16.62
C ALA A 114 -8.85 -0.96 -15.08
N GLY A 115 -7.87 -0.28 -14.49
CA GLY A 115 -7.73 -0.13 -13.05
C GLY A 115 -8.73 0.85 -12.42
N THR A 116 -8.65 0.98 -11.10
CA THR A 116 -9.41 1.96 -10.35
C THR A 116 -8.55 3.20 -10.12
N LYS A 117 -8.88 4.31 -10.78
CA LYS A 117 -8.22 5.58 -10.54
C LYS A 117 -8.72 6.18 -9.22
N LEU A 118 -7.80 6.40 -8.29
CA LEU A 118 -8.04 7.09 -7.04
C LEU A 118 -7.32 8.43 -7.06
N SER A 119 -8.05 9.53 -6.86
CA SER A 119 -7.48 10.87 -6.72
C SER A 119 -7.89 11.44 -5.36
N VAL A 120 -6.93 11.98 -4.63
CA VAL A 120 -7.13 12.52 -3.28
C VAL A 120 -6.59 13.94 -3.26
N THR A 121 -7.41 14.89 -2.83
CA THR A 121 -7.03 16.29 -2.71
C THR A 121 -7.02 16.72 -1.25
N ASP A 122 -5.96 17.38 -0.83
CA ASP A 122 -5.84 17.98 0.50
C ASP A 122 -6.40 19.41 0.55
N ARG A 123 -6.48 19.98 1.75
CA ARG A 123 -6.95 21.33 1.99
C ARG A 123 -6.08 22.41 1.34
N ALA A 124 -4.81 22.12 1.06
CA ALA A 124 -3.91 23.00 0.32
C ALA A 124 -4.13 22.93 -1.20
N GLY A 125 -5.02 22.05 -1.68
CA GLY A 125 -5.32 21.85 -3.09
C GLY A 125 -4.36 20.88 -3.79
N LYS A 126 -3.40 20.28 -3.06
CA LYS A 126 -2.49 19.27 -3.62
C LYS A 126 -3.30 18.01 -3.90
N THR A 127 -3.27 17.56 -5.15
CA THR A 127 -3.95 16.33 -5.58
C THR A 127 -2.93 15.26 -5.88
N VAL A 128 -3.10 14.09 -5.28
CA VAL A 128 -2.31 12.89 -5.59
C VAL A 128 -3.21 11.88 -6.27
N THR A 129 -2.74 11.31 -7.38
CA THR A 129 -3.48 10.35 -8.19
C THR A 129 -2.71 9.05 -8.28
N MET A 130 -3.42 7.93 -8.15
CA MET A 130 -2.90 6.58 -8.33
C MET A 130 -3.92 5.71 -9.06
N ILE A 131 -3.46 4.64 -9.71
CA ILE A 131 -4.32 3.63 -10.30
C ILE A 131 -4.11 2.34 -9.50
N ILE A 132 -5.18 1.86 -8.86
CA ILE A 132 -5.21 0.59 -8.15
C ILE A 132 -5.54 -0.50 -9.16
N GLY A 133 -4.59 -1.41 -9.34
CA GLY A 133 -4.69 -2.55 -10.23
C GLY A 133 -5.35 -3.77 -9.58
N LYS A 134 -4.99 -4.94 -10.09
CA LYS A 134 -5.53 -6.22 -9.62
C LYS A 134 -4.95 -6.62 -8.27
N MET A 135 -5.62 -7.55 -7.60
CA MET A 135 -5.08 -8.18 -6.39
C MET A 135 -3.79 -8.93 -6.70
N GLY A 136 -2.81 -8.82 -5.79
CA GLY A 136 -1.62 -9.64 -5.78
C GLY A 136 -1.94 -11.12 -5.58
N PRO A 137 -1.00 -12.02 -5.93
CA PRO A 137 -1.21 -13.46 -5.82
C PRO A 137 -1.39 -13.95 -4.37
N SER A 138 -0.84 -13.23 -3.39
CA SER A 138 -0.97 -13.54 -1.96
C SER A 138 -2.29 -13.07 -1.35
N TYR A 139 -3.07 -12.23 -2.05
CA TYR A 139 -4.24 -11.52 -1.51
C TYR A 139 -3.93 -10.56 -0.35
N GLU A 140 -2.66 -10.33 -0.05
CA GLU A 140 -2.21 -9.38 0.99
C GLU A 140 -1.81 -8.02 0.41
N GLU A 141 -1.58 -7.96 -0.91
CA GLU A 141 -1.13 -6.78 -1.63
C GLU A 141 -2.00 -6.50 -2.86
N ILE A 142 -1.94 -5.26 -3.34
CA ILE A 142 -2.57 -4.79 -4.57
C ILE A 142 -1.51 -4.08 -5.40
N TYR A 143 -1.61 -4.20 -6.73
CA TYR A 143 -0.73 -3.50 -7.66
C TYR A 143 -1.14 -2.05 -7.87
#